data_AF-A0A4W3GWR6-F1
#
_entry.id   AF-A0A4W3GWR6-F1
#
_cell.length_a   1.000
_cell.length_b   1.000
_cell.length_c   1.000
_cell.angle_alpha   90.00
_cell.angle_beta   90.00
_cell.angle_gamma   90.00
#
_symmetry.space_group_name_H-M   'P 1'
#
loop_
_entity.id
_entity.type
_entity.pdbx_description
1 polymer ?
#
loop_
_entity_poly.entity_id
_entity_poly.type
_entity_poly.pdbx_seq_one_letter_code
_entity_poly.pdbx_strand_id
1 'polypeptide(L)' 'MTTNVWLTQEWQDYRLIWEPADYENIEKVRLPSTHIWLPDVVLYNK' A
#
# COMPACT_ATOMS: atom_id res chain seq x y z
N MET A 1 10.16 9.36 -24.74
CA MET A 1 9.33 10.32 -23.99
C MET A 1 9.58 10.09 -22.51
N THR A 2 9.90 11.12 -21.74
CA THR A 2 10.13 11.00 -20.29
C THR A 2 9.02 11.78 -19.60
N THR A 3 8.15 11.07 -18.88
CA THR A 3 7.01 11.67 -18.19
C THR A 3 7.22 11.51 -16.70
N ASN A 4 7.21 12.62 -15.96
CA ASN A 4 7.23 12.58 -14.49
C ASN A 4 5.77 12.50 -14.01
N VAL A 5 5.43 11.45 -13.27
CA VAL A 5 4.09 11.18 -12.78
C VAL A 5 4.15 10.63 -11.36
N TRP A 6 3.20 11.07 -10.54
CA TRP A 6 2.95 10.51 -9.22
C TRP A 6 1.98 9.34 -9.37
N LEU A 7 2.41 8.15 -8.98
CA LEU A 7 1.59 6.94 -9.02
C LEU A 7 1.03 6.66 -7.61
N THR A 8 -0.28 6.82 -7.46
CA THR A 8 -0.99 6.39 -6.25
C THR A 8 -1.45 4.95 -6.44
N GLN A 9 -1.08 4.07 -5.51
CA GLN A 9 -1.51 2.67 -5.50
C GLN A 9 -2.32 2.41 -4.24
N GLU A 10 -3.49 1.79 -4.40
CA GLU A 10 -4.37 1.39 -3.30
C GLU A 10 -4.69 -0.10 -3.46
N TRP A 11 -4.44 -0.89 -2.43
CA TRP A 11 -4.79 -2.30 -2.38
C TRP A 11 -5.25 -2.69 -0.97
N GLN A 12 -6.00 -3.79 -0.88
CA GLN A 12 -6.46 -4.34 0.39
C GLN A 12 -5.66 -5.61 0.71
N ASP A 13 -4.85 -5.57 1.77
CA ASP A 13 -4.11 -6.74 2.25
C ASP A 13 -4.90 -7.41 3.39
N TYR A 14 -5.24 -8.69 3.23
CA TYR A 14 -6.00 -9.45 4.23
C TYR A 14 -5.19 -9.72 5.51
N ARG A 15 -3.86 -9.65 5.45
CA ARG A 15 -2.96 -9.86 6.60
C ARG A 15 -2.83 -8.60 7.45
N LEU A 16 -3.20 -7.44 6.91
CA LEU A 16 -3.16 -6.14 7.58
C LEU A 16 -4.55 -5.72 8.06
N ILE A 17 -5.42 -6.68 8.38
CA ILE A 17 -6.72 -6.44 9.00
C ILE A 17 -6.56 -6.66 10.51
N TRP A 18 -6.92 -5.66 11.30
CA TRP A 18 -6.98 -5.76 12.76
C TRP A 18 -8.28 -5.14 13.28
N GLU A 19 -8.72 -5.56 14.48
CA GLU A 19 -9.83 -4.92 15.16
C GLU A 19 -9.34 -3.67 15.89
N PRO A 20 -9.85 -2.46 15.59
CA PRO A 20 -9.39 -1.23 16.25
C PRO A 20 -9.57 -1.27 17.78
N ALA A 21 -10.55 -2.01 18.28
CA ALA A 21 -10.84 -2.16 19.70
C ALA A 21 -9.66 -2.75 20.50
N ASP A 22 -8.88 -3.66 19.88
CA ASP A 22 -7.73 -4.29 20.51
C ASP A 22 -6.46 -3.41 20.49
N TYR A 23 -6.46 -2.36 19.66
CA TYR A 23 -5.30 -1.50 19.40
C TYR A 23 -5.63 -0.03 19.64
N GLU A 24 -6.27 0.31 20.76
CA GLU A 24 -6.55 1.70 21.18
C GLU A 24 -7.32 2.55 20.14
N ASN A 25 -8.19 1.94 19.34
CA ASN A 25 -8.89 2.57 18.20
C ASN A 25 -7.95 3.13 17.12
N ILE A 26 -6.79 2.51 16.91
CA ILE A 26 -5.93 2.85 15.79
C ILE A 26 -6.60 2.38 14.50
N GLU A 27 -7.13 3.32 13.72
CA GLU A 27 -7.75 3.05 12.41
C GLU A 27 -6.75 3.13 11.25
N LYS A 28 -5.63 3.83 11.44
CA LYS A 28 -4.66 4.11 10.37
C LYS A 28 -3.23 4.00 10.90
N VAL A 29 -2.42 3.20 10.23
CA VAL A 29 -0.99 3.05 10.51
C VAL A 29 -0.20 3.40 9.26
N ARG A 30 0.92 4.11 9.43
CA ARG A 30 1.89 4.35 8.35
C ARG A 30 3.00 3.33 8.47
N LEU A 31 3.00 2.34 7.59
CA LEU A 31 4.04 1.32 7.51
C LEU A 31 4.99 1.63 6.35
N PRO A 32 6.30 1.40 6.52
CA PRO A 32 7.26 1.49 5.41
C PRO A 32 6.95 0.40 4.38
N SER A 33 6.99 0.77 3.10
CA SER A 33 6.70 -0.12 1.96
C SER A 33 7.64 -1.33 1.87
N THR A 34 8.81 -1.28 2.51
CA THR A 34 9.78 -2.38 2.54
C THR A 34 9.33 -3.59 3.37
N HIS A 35 8.34 -3.43 4.24
CA HIS A 35 7.88 -4.48 5.17
C HIS A 35 6.56 -5.13 4.76
N ILE A 36 5.93 -4.63 3.70
CA ILE A 36 4.62 -5.08 3.22
C ILE A 36 4.74 -5.61 1.80
N TRP A 37 3.84 -6.53 1.44
CA TRP A 37 3.74 -6.95 0.06
C TRP A 37 3.20 -5.79 -0.78
N LEU A 38 3.88 -5.49 -1.88
CA LEU A 38 3.50 -4.48 -2.85
C LEU A 38 3.13 -5.19 -4.15
N PRO A 39 2.06 -4.79 -4.84
CA PRO A 39 1.76 -5.33 -6.16
C PRO A 39 2.86 -4.92 -7.15
N ASP A 40 3.40 -5.90 -7.89
CA ASP A 40 4.37 -5.65 -8.95
C ASP A 40 3.70 -4.95 -10.14
N VAL A 41 3.73 -3.61 -10.16
CA VAL A 41 3.21 -2.81 -11.27
C VAL A 41 4.28 -2.64 -12.34
N VAL A 42 4.11 -3.36 -13.44
CA VAL A 42 4.97 -3.26 -14.63
C VAL A 42 4.29 -2.44 -15.72
N LEU A 43 4.97 -1.38 -16.18
CA LEU A 43 4.52 -0.59 -17.32
C LEU A 43 4.92 -1.32 -18.61
N TYR A 44 4.02 -2.13 -19.15
CA TYR A 44 4.15 -2.64 -20.51
C TYR A 44 3.76 -1.54 -21.50
N ASN A 45 4.73 -0.75 -21.94
CA ASN A 45 4.55 0.07 -23.12
C ASN A 45 5.82 0.03 -23.97
N LYS A 46 5.62 -0.26 -25.27
CA LYS A 46 6.65 -0.32 -26.31
C LYS A 46 6.59 0.95 -27.15
#